data_AF-V8N3H7-F1
#
_entry.id   AF-V8N3H7-F1
#
_cell.length_a   1.000
_cell.length_b   1.000
_cell.length_c   1.000
_cell.angle_alpha   90.00
_cell.angle_beta   90.00
_cell.angle_gamma   90.00
#
_symmetry.space_group_name_H-M   'P 1'
#
loop_
_entity.id
_entity.type
_entity.pdbx_description
1 polymer ?
#
loop_
_entity_poly.entity_id
_entity_poly.type
_entity_poly.pdbx_seq_one_letter_code
_entity_poly.pdbx_strand_id
1 'polypeptide(L)'
;MACATNGAASMVGRYRGFETHLKSVIPGVMTLCEENDEFERFLLHTEVRWLSKGKCLRRFHELFDTVVKFLESIDPTYLTDAFDKLNEVNVKLQGDKINFLKAKGVICSFISKLDLLASNMSLQELYQFPSLGNERQLEAEYLNVFCCHLKQLKEDMETRFYDLINLEVPTWVLNPFTADFAQPHPKLQEPLTDLKYD
;
A
#
# COMPACT_ATOMS: atom_id res chain seq x y z
N MET A 1 2.43 -7.38 -42.16
CA MET A 1 2.52 -6.83 -40.80
C MET A 1 1.11 -6.33 -40.47
N ALA A 2 0.29 -7.16 -39.81
CA ALA A 2 -1.12 -6.88 -39.60
C ALA A 2 -1.29 -6.20 -38.24
N CYS A 3 -1.63 -4.90 -38.28
CA CYS A 3 -1.97 -4.10 -37.12
C CYS A 3 -3.31 -4.58 -36.57
N ALA A 4 -3.28 -5.38 -35.49
CA ALA A 4 -4.46 -5.62 -34.68
C ALA A 4 -4.69 -4.39 -33.80
N THR A 5 -5.25 -3.34 -34.39
CA THR A 5 -5.78 -2.22 -33.62
C THR A 5 -7.02 -2.70 -32.87
N ASN A 6 -7.20 -2.17 -31.67
CA ASN A 6 -8.40 -2.24 -30.84
C ASN A 6 -9.73 -1.85 -31.56
N GLY A 7 -9.74 -1.61 -32.86
CA GLY A 7 -10.93 -1.33 -33.68
C GLY A 7 -11.43 -2.52 -34.49
N ALA A 8 -10.81 -3.70 -34.41
CA ALA A 8 -11.32 -4.88 -35.11
C ALA A 8 -12.73 -5.20 -34.61
N ALA A 9 -13.71 -5.23 -35.53
CA ALA A 9 -15.12 -5.46 -35.19
C ALA A 9 -15.37 -6.79 -34.46
N SER A 10 -14.49 -7.78 -34.65
CA SER A 10 -14.48 -9.05 -33.90
C SER A 10 -14.08 -8.91 -32.43
N MET A 11 -13.37 -7.84 -32.06
CA MET A 11 -12.87 -7.61 -30.71
C MET A 11 -13.82 -6.71 -29.89
N VAL A 12 -14.29 -5.60 -30.46
CA VAL A 12 -15.07 -4.56 -29.75
C VAL A 12 -16.55 -4.52 -30.15
N GLY A 13 -16.96 -5.36 -31.12
CA GLY A 13 -18.32 -5.34 -31.67
C GLY A 13 -19.40 -5.38 -30.59
N ARG A 14 -20.25 -4.35 -30.57
CA ARG A 14 -21.29 -4.06 -29.55
C ARG A 14 -22.19 -5.24 -29.15
N TYR A 15 -22.29 -6.29 -29.98
CA TYR A 15 -23.12 -7.48 -29.75
C TYR A 15 -22.40 -8.82 -29.91
N ARG A 16 -21.23 -8.87 -30.56
CA ARG A 16 -20.54 -10.12 -30.95
C ARG A 16 -19.01 -10.04 -30.83
N GLY A 17 -18.49 -8.97 -30.25
CA GLY A 17 -17.07 -8.82 -29.97
C GLY A 17 -16.65 -9.70 -28.80
N PHE A 18 -15.42 -10.21 -28.83
CA PHE A 18 -14.84 -10.97 -27.71
C PHE A 18 -14.93 -10.22 -26.38
N GLU A 19 -14.72 -8.89 -26.38
CA GLU A 19 -14.85 -8.06 -25.18
C GLU A 19 -16.29 -8.01 -24.66
N THR A 20 -17.27 -7.81 -25.55
CA THR A 20 -18.69 -7.81 -25.17
C THR A 20 -19.10 -9.16 -24.61
N HIS A 21 -18.63 -10.25 -25.22
CA HIS A 21 -18.88 -11.60 -24.73
C HIS A 21 -18.25 -11.81 -23.34
N LEU A 22 -16.97 -11.50 -23.16
CA LEU A 22 -16.29 -11.59 -21.86
C LEU A 22 -17.00 -10.79 -20.77
N LYS A 23 -17.41 -9.54 -21.05
CA LYS A 23 -18.15 -8.71 -20.09
C LYS A 23 -19.50 -9.32 -19.71
N SER A 24 -20.14 -10.05 -20.62
CA SER A 24 -21.40 -10.75 -20.34
C SER A 24 -21.20 -12.01 -19.49
N VAL A 25 -20.10 -12.74 -19.69
CA VAL A 25 -19.81 -13.99 -18.96
C VAL A 25 -19.20 -13.71 -17.59
N ILE A 26 -18.33 -12.71 -17.49
CA ILE A 26 -17.62 -12.34 -16.25
C ILE A 26 -17.71 -10.82 -16.06
N PRO A 27 -18.80 -10.31 -15.47
CA PRO A 27 -18.93 -8.90 -15.13
C PRO A 27 -17.78 -8.49 -14.19
N GLY A 28 -16.91 -7.58 -14.64
CA GLY A 28 -15.76 -7.06 -13.85
C GLY A 28 -14.37 -7.56 -14.27
N VAL A 29 -14.26 -8.55 -15.16
CA VAL A 29 -12.94 -9.08 -15.60
C VAL A 29 -12.03 -8.02 -16.23
N MET A 30 -12.62 -6.99 -16.83
CA MET A 30 -11.87 -5.91 -17.48
C MET A 30 -11.39 -4.83 -16.52
N THR A 31 -11.94 -4.76 -15.31
CA THR A 31 -11.61 -3.77 -14.25
C THR A 31 -10.30 -4.12 -13.54
N LEU A 32 -9.94 -5.40 -13.48
CA LEU A 32 -8.68 -5.90 -12.87
C LEU A 32 -7.41 -5.26 -13.44
N CYS A 33 -7.48 -4.68 -14.65
CA CYS A 33 -6.36 -4.07 -15.35
C CYS A 33 -6.44 -2.54 -15.41
N GLU A 34 -7.47 -1.93 -14.82
CA GLU A 34 -7.77 -0.49 -14.96
C GLU A 34 -7.33 0.33 -13.74
N GLU A 35 -7.13 -0.29 -12.57
CA GLU A 35 -6.78 0.39 -11.30
C GLU A 35 -5.28 0.30 -10.93
N ASN A 36 -4.46 -0.26 -11.82
CA ASN A 36 -3.02 -0.47 -11.58
C ASN A 36 -2.20 0.69 -12.17
N ASP A 37 -2.39 1.90 -11.63
CA ASP A 37 -1.73 3.14 -12.10
C ASP A 37 -0.18 3.08 -12.00
N GLU A 38 0.40 2.20 -11.17
CA GLU A 38 1.86 2.01 -11.13
C GLU A 38 2.41 1.19 -12.31
N PHE A 39 1.58 0.40 -12.99
CA PHE A 39 1.98 -0.22 -14.26
C PHE A 39 1.87 0.76 -15.45
N GLU A 40 1.34 1.98 -15.24
CA GLU A 40 1.17 2.97 -16.31
C GLU A 40 2.45 3.71 -16.72
N ARG A 41 3.56 3.64 -15.96
CA ARG A 41 4.80 4.33 -16.38
C ARG A 41 5.45 3.78 -17.67
N PHE A 42 4.92 2.67 -18.22
CA PHE A 42 5.28 2.17 -19.55
C PHE A 42 4.15 2.26 -20.59
N LEU A 43 3.01 2.87 -20.26
CA LEU A 43 1.79 2.80 -21.08
C LEU A 43 1.48 4.05 -21.91
N LEU A 44 2.47 4.90 -22.17
CA LEU A 44 2.32 5.93 -23.21
C LEU A 44 3.50 5.82 -24.17
N HIS A 45 3.30 5.05 -25.24
CA HIS A 45 3.10 5.64 -26.56
C HIS A 45 2.50 4.60 -27.54
N THR A 46 1.19 4.75 -27.77
CA THR A 46 0.41 4.37 -28.96
C THR A 46 0.20 2.87 -29.32
N GLU A 47 -1.08 2.54 -29.58
CA GLU A 47 -1.62 1.44 -30.40
C GLU A 47 -1.99 0.05 -29.83
N VAL A 48 -1.73 -0.35 -28.57
CA VAL A 48 -2.19 -1.70 -28.17
C VAL A 48 -2.61 -1.96 -26.71
N ARG A 49 -3.71 -1.32 -26.26
CA ARG A 49 -4.38 -1.61 -24.96
C ARG A 49 -4.76 -3.09 -24.77
N TRP A 50 -5.25 -3.76 -25.82
CA TRP A 50 -5.58 -5.21 -25.74
C TRP A 50 -4.34 -6.08 -25.58
N LEU A 51 -3.20 -5.78 -26.23
CA LEU A 51 -2.00 -6.57 -26.00
C LEU A 51 -1.47 -6.36 -24.58
N SER A 52 -1.63 -5.18 -23.98
CA SER A 52 -1.34 -4.98 -22.55
C SER A 52 -2.25 -5.84 -21.68
N LYS A 53 -3.58 -5.80 -21.89
CA LYS A 53 -4.54 -6.64 -21.15
C LYS A 53 -4.28 -8.15 -21.36
N GLY A 54 -3.95 -8.57 -22.58
CA GLY A 54 -3.59 -9.96 -22.91
C GLY A 54 -2.24 -10.41 -22.34
N LYS A 55 -1.24 -9.51 -22.25
CA LYS A 55 0.02 -9.76 -21.53
C LYS A 55 -0.21 -9.85 -20.02
N CYS A 56 -1.08 -9.01 -19.45
CA CYS A 56 -1.48 -9.09 -18.06
C CYS A 56 -2.17 -10.42 -17.76
N LEU A 57 -3.14 -10.84 -18.59
CA LEU A 57 -3.80 -12.14 -18.47
C LEU A 57 -2.82 -13.32 -18.60
N ARG A 58 -1.85 -13.23 -19.51
CA ARG A 58 -0.78 -14.24 -19.62
C ARG A 58 0.03 -14.30 -18.32
N ARG A 59 0.44 -13.17 -17.77
CA ARG A 59 1.22 -13.12 -16.54
C ARG A 59 0.41 -13.64 -15.35
N PHE A 60 -0.88 -13.29 -15.28
CA PHE A 60 -1.79 -13.83 -14.29
C PHE A 60 -1.91 -15.36 -14.41
N HIS A 61 -2.07 -15.90 -15.62
CA HIS A 61 -2.10 -17.34 -15.86
C HIS A 61 -0.78 -18.03 -15.45
N GLU A 62 0.38 -17.45 -15.79
CA GLU A 62 1.69 -17.95 -15.36
C GLU A 62 1.83 -18.01 -13.83
N LEU A 63 1.20 -17.07 -13.12
CA LEU A 63 1.23 -16.98 -11.67
C LEU A 63 0.01 -17.64 -11.01
N PHE A 64 -0.95 -18.16 -11.77
CA PHE A 64 -2.27 -18.53 -11.25
C PHE A 64 -2.17 -19.56 -10.12
N ASP A 65 -1.43 -20.64 -10.36
CA ASP A 65 -1.21 -21.67 -9.33
C ASP A 65 -0.48 -21.11 -8.10
N THR A 66 0.38 -20.11 -8.28
CA THR A 66 1.07 -19.44 -7.17
C THR A 66 0.11 -18.57 -6.38
N VAL A 67 -0.77 -17.83 -7.06
CA VAL A 67 -1.81 -17.01 -6.43
C VAL A 67 -2.80 -17.89 -5.69
N VAL A 68 -3.24 -19.02 -6.28
CA VAL A 68 -4.12 -19.97 -5.60
C VAL A 68 -3.48 -20.51 -4.32
N LYS A 69 -2.24 -21.01 -4.40
CA LYS A 69 -1.49 -21.48 -3.21
C LYS A 69 -1.32 -20.38 -2.16
N PHE A 70 -1.10 -19.14 -2.59
CA PHE A 70 -1.00 -18.00 -1.69
C PHE A 70 -2.35 -17.72 -0.99
N LEU A 71 -3.46 -17.70 -1.72
CA LEU A 71 -4.80 -17.49 -1.17
C LEU A 71 -5.29 -18.66 -0.30
N GLU A 72 -4.76 -19.86 -0.49
CA GLU A 72 -4.98 -21.00 0.41
C GLU A 72 -4.22 -20.86 1.74
N SER A 73 -3.12 -20.11 1.76
CA SER A 73 -2.27 -19.97 2.95
C SER A 73 -2.77 -18.94 3.96
N ILE A 74 -3.57 -17.98 3.52
CA ILE A 74 -4.05 -16.88 4.36
C ILE A 74 -5.40 -16.36 3.86
N ASP A 75 -6.31 -16.01 4.78
CA ASP A 75 -7.66 -15.55 4.43
C ASP A 75 -7.60 -14.26 3.57
N PRO A 76 -8.18 -14.27 2.36
CA PRO A 76 -8.21 -13.10 1.49
C PRO A 76 -8.87 -11.87 2.13
N THR A 77 -9.84 -12.06 3.03
CA THR A 77 -10.52 -10.95 3.73
C THR A 77 -9.58 -10.25 4.71
N TYR A 78 -8.76 -11.00 5.43
CA TYR A 78 -7.68 -10.45 6.26
C TYR A 78 -6.67 -9.68 5.41
N LEU A 79 -6.24 -10.26 4.29
CA LEU A 79 -5.28 -9.62 3.40
C LEU A 79 -5.80 -8.29 2.86
N THR A 80 -7.05 -8.23 2.40
CA THR A 80 -7.67 -6.98 1.95
C THR A 80 -7.52 -5.88 3.00
N ASP A 81 -7.92 -6.16 4.24
CA ASP A 81 -7.84 -5.18 5.33
C ASP A 81 -6.40 -4.81 5.72
N ALA A 82 -5.45 -5.73 5.58
CA ALA A 82 -4.03 -5.49 5.85
C ALA A 82 -3.39 -4.64 4.73
N PHE A 83 -3.70 -4.93 3.47
CA PHE A 83 -3.24 -4.15 2.33
C PHE A 83 -3.82 -2.74 2.32
N ASP A 84 -5.09 -2.55 2.69
CA ASP A 84 -5.67 -1.22 2.82
C ASP A 84 -4.90 -0.34 3.82
N LYS A 85 -4.47 -0.92 4.95
CA LYS A 85 -3.64 -0.22 5.94
C LYS A 85 -2.27 0.15 5.40
N LEU A 86 -1.64 -0.74 4.63
CA LEU A 86 -0.38 -0.44 3.94
C LEU A 86 -0.56 0.64 2.87
N ASN A 87 -1.66 0.60 2.12
CA ASN A 87 -2.00 1.59 1.11
C ASN A 87 -2.23 2.97 1.74
N GLU A 88 -2.89 3.06 2.89
CA GLU A 88 -3.01 4.33 3.64
C GLU A 88 -1.65 4.94 3.98
N VAL A 89 -0.67 4.10 4.36
CA VAL A 89 0.70 4.56 4.63
C VAL A 89 1.35 5.04 3.35
N ASN A 90 1.26 4.27 2.26
CA ASN A 90 1.83 4.61 0.97
C ASN A 90 1.28 5.95 0.45
N VAL A 91 -0.04 6.15 0.50
CA VAL A 91 -0.69 7.43 0.12
C VAL A 91 -0.15 8.60 0.95
N LYS A 92 -0.01 8.42 2.27
CA LYS A 92 0.55 9.47 3.14
C LYS A 92 1.99 9.80 2.80
N LEU A 93 2.79 8.80 2.42
CA LEU A 93 4.20 8.97 2.04
C LEU A 93 4.39 9.55 0.63
N GLN A 94 3.43 9.34 -0.28
CA GLN A 94 3.48 9.85 -1.65
C GLN A 94 2.94 11.29 -1.79
N GLY A 95 2.33 11.86 -0.76
CA GLY A 95 1.74 13.20 -0.83
C GLY A 95 2.77 14.32 -1.06
N ASP A 96 2.39 15.34 -1.85
CA ASP A 96 3.23 16.45 -2.31
C ASP A 96 3.95 17.28 -1.22
N LYS A 97 3.59 17.11 0.05
CA LYS A 97 4.14 17.88 1.19
C LYS A 97 4.90 17.02 2.19
N ILE A 98 5.29 15.82 1.81
CA ILE A 98 6.07 14.92 2.67
C ILE A 98 7.49 15.47 2.83
N ASN A 99 7.96 15.52 4.08
CA ASN A 99 9.36 15.75 4.40
C ASN A 99 9.83 14.65 5.34
N PHE A 100 11.13 14.59 5.62
CA PHE A 100 11.71 13.51 6.41
C PHE A 100 11.06 13.37 7.79
N LEU A 101 10.76 14.49 8.47
CA LEU A 101 10.12 14.46 9.79
C LEU A 101 8.69 13.90 9.72
N LYS A 102 7.91 14.30 8.71
CA LYS A 102 6.57 13.76 8.50
C LYS A 102 6.60 12.28 8.12
N ALA A 103 7.53 11.89 7.25
CA ALA A 103 7.72 10.48 6.86
C ALA A 103 8.07 9.63 8.08
N LYS A 104 8.99 10.09 8.93
CA LYS A 104 9.31 9.47 10.22
C LYS A 104 8.07 9.32 11.08
N GLY A 105 7.28 10.38 11.24
CA GLY A 105 6.03 10.35 12.01
C GLY A 105 5.00 9.34 11.49
N VAL A 106 4.80 9.27 10.16
CA VAL A 106 3.87 8.32 9.53
C VAL A 106 4.33 6.88 9.76
N ILE A 107 5.60 6.58 9.51
CA ILE A 107 6.17 5.23 9.67
C ILE A 107 6.13 4.81 11.14
N CYS A 108 6.64 5.64 12.06
CA CYS A 108 6.61 5.35 13.50
C CYS A 108 5.17 5.14 14.00
N SER A 109 4.22 5.98 13.58
CA SER A 109 2.82 5.81 13.95
C SER A 109 2.24 4.49 13.44
N PHE A 110 2.59 4.08 12.21
CA PHE A 110 2.12 2.82 11.66
C PHE A 110 2.70 1.61 12.38
N ILE A 111 4.00 1.61 12.65
CA ILE A 111 4.68 0.55 13.43
C ILE A 111 4.01 0.38 14.80
N SER A 112 3.75 1.47 15.53
CA SER A 112 3.04 1.40 16.81
C SER A 112 1.61 0.89 16.68
N LYS A 113 0.92 1.18 15.56
CA LYS A 113 -0.43 0.66 15.31
C LYS A 113 -0.44 -0.85 15.05
N LEU A 114 0.63 -1.45 14.53
CA LEU A 114 0.70 -2.90 14.30
C LEU A 114 0.58 -3.70 15.61
N ASP A 115 1.19 -3.23 16.70
CA ASP A 115 1.03 -3.84 18.03
C ASP A 115 -0.42 -3.78 18.52
N LEU A 116 -1.08 -2.62 18.33
CA LEU A 116 -2.48 -2.42 18.70
C LEU A 116 -3.40 -3.33 17.88
N LEU A 117 -3.16 -3.44 16.57
CA LEU A 117 -3.91 -4.31 15.68
C LEU A 117 -3.79 -5.77 16.08
N ALA A 118 -2.57 -6.25 16.37
CA ALA A 118 -2.35 -7.62 16.84
C ALA A 118 -3.01 -7.88 18.20
N SER A 119 -2.96 -6.90 19.11
CA SER A 119 -3.56 -7.02 20.43
C SER A 119 -5.10 -7.11 20.34
N ASN A 120 -5.73 -6.19 19.61
CA ASN A 120 -7.18 -6.18 19.43
C ASN A 120 -7.66 -7.44 18.68
N MET A 121 -6.91 -7.88 17.68
CA MET A 121 -7.21 -9.12 16.96
C MET A 121 -7.19 -10.34 17.88
N SER A 122 -6.22 -10.43 18.79
CA SER A 122 -6.17 -11.53 19.77
C SER A 122 -7.37 -11.55 20.73
N LEU A 123 -8.02 -10.40 20.94
CA LEU A 123 -9.27 -10.25 21.70
C LEU A 123 -10.53 -10.44 20.84
N GLN A 124 -10.37 -10.76 19.55
CA GLN A 124 -11.45 -10.80 18.55
C GLN A 124 -12.18 -9.46 18.35
N GLU A 125 -11.52 -8.34 18.66
CA GLU A 125 -12.03 -7.00 18.39
C GLU A 125 -11.71 -6.61 16.94
N LEU A 126 -12.55 -7.06 16.00
CA LEU A 126 -12.29 -7.00 14.55
C LEU A 126 -12.77 -5.71 13.87
N TYR A 127 -13.17 -4.67 14.61
CA TYR A 127 -13.65 -3.40 14.01
C TYR A 127 -12.63 -2.71 13.10
N GLN A 128 -11.34 -2.98 13.30
CA GLN A 128 -10.25 -2.47 12.45
C GLN A 128 -10.05 -3.30 11.18
N PHE A 129 -10.72 -4.44 11.06
CA PHE A 129 -10.66 -5.38 9.95
C PHE A 129 -12.09 -5.62 9.41
N PRO A 130 -12.69 -4.63 8.73
CA PRO A 130 -14.10 -4.69 8.33
C PRO A 130 -14.41 -5.80 7.33
N SER A 131 -13.46 -6.16 6.45
CA SER A 131 -13.65 -7.27 5.50
C SER A 131 -13.66 -8.62 6.22
N LEU A 132 -12.78 -8.79 7.21
CA LEU A 132 -12.66 -9.99 8.04
C LEU A 132 -13.79 -10.10 9.09
N GLY A 133 -14.15 -8.97 9.70
CA GLY A 133 -15.04 -8.85 10.86
C GLY A 133 -16.54 -8.89 10.55
N ASN A 134 -16.94 -9.26 9.33
CA ASN A 134 -18.34 -9.45 8.93
C ASN A 134 -18.98 -10.65 9.66
N GLU A 135 -19.24 -10.49 10.96
CA GLU A 135 -19.93 -11.43 11.88
C GLU A 135 -19.33 -12.84 11.96
N ARG A 136 -18.02 -12.96 11.70
CA ARG A 136 -17.30 -14.25 11.80
C ARG A 136 -16.69 -14.43 13.18
N GLN A 137 -17.02 -15.54 13.84
CA GLN A 137 -16.16 -16.07 14.89
C GLN A 137 -14.97 -16.77 14.22
N LEU A 138 -13.77 -16.24 14.48
CA LEU A 138 -12.53 -16.83 13.98
C LEU A 138 -12.05 -17.91 14.93
N GLU A 139 -11.62 -19.05 14.37
CA GLU A 139 -10.96 -20.08 15.16
C GLU A 139 -9.60 -19.58 15.67
N ALA A 140 -9.16 -20.12 16.81
CA ALA A 140 -7.93 -19.68 17.46
C ALA A 140 -6.68 -19.83 16.57
N GLU A 141 -6.66 -20.82 15.68
CA GLU A 141 -5.55 -21.06 14.75
C GLU A 141 -5.41 -19.91 13.74
N TYR A 142 -6.51 -19.48 13.10
CA TYR A 142 -6.50 -18.34 12.18
C TYR A 142 -6.11 -17.04 12.90
N LEU A 143 -6.65 -16.80 14.10
CA LEU A 143 -6.28 -15.64 14.91
C LEU A 143 -4.78 -15.60 15.21
N ASN A 144 -4.21 -16.75 15.58
CA ASN A 144 -2.78 -16.85 15.85
C ASN A 144 -1.95 -16.55 14.59
N VAL A 145 -2.35 -17.10 13.44
CA VAL A 145 -1.68 -16.84 12.14
C VAL A 145 -1.69 -15.33 11.83
N PHE A 146 -2.85 -14.68 11.93
CA PHE A 146 -2.97 -13.25 11.64
C PHE A 146 -2.19 -12.36 12.63
N CYS A 147 -2.22 -12.71 13.92
CA CYS A 147 -1.44 -12.01 14.94
C CYS A 147 0.07 -12.17 14.72
N CYS A 148 0.53 -13.38 14.36
CA CYS A 148 1.92 -13.64 14.00
C CYS A 148 2.33 -12.81 12.78
N HIS A 149 1.50 -12.76 11.74
CA HIS A 149 1.78 -11.96 10.56
C HIS A 149 1.90 -10.46 10.87
N LEU A 150 1.01 -9.89 11.69
CA LEU A 150 1.11 -8.47 12.09
C LEU A 150 2.40 -8.16 12.86
N LYS A 151 2.87 -9.08 13.71
CA LYS A 151 4.13 -8.94 14.44
C LYS A 151 5.33 -9.04 13.50
N GLN A 152 5.33 -9.98 12.55
CA GLN A 152 6.36 -10.09 11.53
C GLN A 152 6.42 -8.83 10.65
N LEU A 153 5.25 -8.33 10.22
CA LEU A 153 5.16 -7.09 9.46
C LEU A 153 5.76 -5.90 10.23
N LYS A 154 5.56 -5.86 11.54
CA LYS A 154 6.18 -4.83 12.40
C LYS A 154 7.71 -4.94 12.37
N GLU A 155 8.24 -6.14 12.63
CA GLU A 155 9.70 -6.39 12.61
C GLU A 155 10.32 -6.04 11.25
N ASP A 156 9.64 -6.38 10.16
CA ASP A 156 10.06 -6.04 8.80
C ASP A 156 10.06 -4.53 8.56
N MET A 157 9.05 -3.81 9.06
CA MET A 157 8.96 -2.35 8.95
C MET A 157 10.04 -1.66 9.80
N GLU A 158 10.28 -2.14 11.02
CA GLU A 158 11.36 -1.63 11.89
C GLU A 158 12.74 -1.83 11.24
N THR A 159 12.96 -3.01 10.63
CA THR A 159 14.20 -3.31 9.91
C THR A 159 14.35 -2.45 8.66
N ARG A 160 13.30 -2.35 7.84
CA ARG A 160 13.32 -1.59 6.58
C ARG A 160 13.51 -0.10 6.79
N PHE A 161 12.96 0.46 7.87
CA PHE A 161 12.99 1.89 8.16
C PHE A 161 13.90 2.24 9.34
N TYR A 162 14.87 1.37 9.67
CA TYR A 162 15.76 1.52 10.82
C TYR A 162 16.42 2.91 10.88
N ASP A 163 16.99 3.39 9.78
CA ASP A 163 17.68 4.69 9.72
C ASP A 163 16.72 5.86 9.94
N LEU A 164 15.50 5.77 9.40
CA LEU A 164 14.46 6.79 9.55
C LEU A 164 13.96 6.86 11.00
N ILE A 165 13.71 5.69 11.60
CA ILE A 165 13.26 5.54 12.99
C ILE A 165 14.32 6.05 13.96
N ASN A 166 15.60 5.78 13.69
CA ASN A 166 16.71 6.20 14.54
C ASN A 166 17.29 7.57 14.18
N LEU A 167 16.75 8.29 13.19
CA LEU A 167 17.21 9.64 12.91
C LEU A 167 17.01 10.55 14.12
N GLU A 168 18.09 11.06 14.67
CA GLU A 168 18.06 12.13 15.66
C GLU A 168 17.62 13.44 15.01
N VAL A 169 16.51 13.98 15.49
CA VAL A 169 16.01 15.29 15.05
C VAL A 169 16.31 16.30 16.15
N PRO A 170 17.16 17.31 15.89
CA PRO A 170 17.47 18.32 16.89
C PRO A 170 16.21 19.05 17.35
N THR A 171 16.12 19.36 18.65
CA THR A 171 14.94 20.00 19.25
C THR A 171 14.56 21.31 18.56
N TRP A 172 15.54 22.08 18.09
CA TRP A 172 15.30 23.33 17.37
C TRP A 172 14.62 23.16 16.00
N VAL A 173 14.76 21.99 15.37
CA VAL A 173 14.03 21.66 14.14
C VAL A 173 12.55 21.37 14.43
N LEU A 174 12.27 20.80 15.61
CA LEU A 174 10.91 20.48 16.04
C LEU A 174 10.18 21.70 16.61
N ASN A 175 10.87 22.48 17.44
CA ASN A 175 10.34 23.65 18.11
C ASN A 175 11.43 24.71 18.30
N PRO A 176 11.66 25.58 17.31
CA PRO A 176 12.70 26.61 17.40
C PRO A 176 12.42 27.62 18.53
N PHE A 177 11.16 27.94 18.82
CA PHE A 177 10.80 28.96 19.81
C PHE A 177 11.08 28.54 21.26
N THR A 178 11.20 27.24 21.54
CA THR A 178 11.46 26.73 22.89
C THR A 178 12.79 25.99 23.01
N ALA A 179 13.57 25.90 21.94
CA ALA A 179 14.81 25.14 21.95
C ALA A 179 15.93 25.82 22.75
N ASP A 180 16.83 24.99 23.27
CA ASP A 180 18.12 25.42 23.79
C ASP A 180 19.15 25.44 22.63
N PHE A 181 19.71 26.61 22.39
CA PHE A 181 20.66 26.88 21.32
C PHE A 181 22.13 26.82 21.76
N ALA A 182 22.41 26.25 22.94
CA ALA A 182 23.80 25.94 23.33
C ALA A 182 24.41 24.76 22.55
N GLN A 183 23.57 23.86 22.03
CA GLN A 183 23.98 22.62 21.34
C GLN A 183 24.36 22.76 19.85
N PRO A 184 23.72 23.62 19.03
CA PRO A 184 24.08 23.78 17.62
C PRO A 184 25.50 24.31 17.42
N HIS A 185 26.05 24.09 16.22
CA HIS A 185 27.33 24.64 15.79
C HIS A 185 27.36 26.17 15.97
N PRO A 186 28.47 26.79 16.45
CA PRO A 186 28.53 28.21 16.82
C PRO A 186 27.98 29.19 15.78
N LYS A 187 28.22 28.93 14.50
CA LYS A 187 27.71 29.75 13.37
C LYS A 187 26.18 29.80 13.25
N LEU A 188 25.47 28.86 13.87
CA LEU A 188 24.01 28.79 13.83
C LEU A 188 23.37 29.35 15.11
N GLN A 189 24.14 29.59 16.17
CA GLN A 189 23.59 29.95 17.48
C GLN A 189 22.92 31.33 17.46
N GLU A 190 23.57 32.34 16.87
CA GLU A 190 23.02 33.70 16.78
C GLU A 190 21.75 33.74 15.90
N PRO A 191 21.74 33.27 14.63
CA PRO A 191 20.52 33.26 13.81
C PRO A 191 19.36 32.47 14.41
N LEU A 192 19.64 31.36 15.09
CA LEU A 192 18.61 30.56 15.74
C LEU A 192 18.09 31.21 17.03
N THR A 193 18.93 31.98 17.73
CA THR A 193 18.52 32.75 18.91
C THR A 193 17.59 33.88 18.50
N ASP A 194 17.86 34.57 17.40
CA ASP A 194 16.95 35.59 16.86
C ASP A 194 15.59 34.98 16.48
N LEU A 195 15.60 33.86 15.75
CA LEU A 195 14.39 33.11 15.39
C LEU A 195 13.55 32.69 16.61
N LYS A 196 14.16 32.54 17.80
CA LYS A 196 13.44 32.21 19.04
C LYS A 196 12.45 33.29 19.46
N TYR A 197 12.74 34.54 19.10
CA TYR A 197 12.04 35.74 19.57
C TYR A 197 11.33 36.51 18.46
N ASP A 198 11.42 36.05 17.20
CA ASP A 198 10.58 36.49 16.07
C ASP A 198 9.15 35.95 16.14
#